data_AF-A0A3M1QJI0-F1
#
_entry.id   AF-A0A3M1QJI0-F1
#
_cell.length_a   1.000
_cell.length_b   1.000
_cell.length_c   1.000
_cell.angle_alpha   90.00
_cell.angle_beta   90.00
_cell.angle_gamma   90.00
#
_symmetry.space_group_name_H-M   'P 1'
#
loop_
_entity.id
_entity.type
_entity.pdbx_description
1 polymer ?
#
loop_
_entity_poly.entity_id
_entity_poly.type
_entity_poly.pdbx_seq_one_letter_code
_entity_poly.pdbx_strand_id
1 'polypeptide(L)'
;MASAFPIAGRRQTTEPAYGIVSRRRGRVFSSLHGGMESHVRMQLRKWLVAGCSVAAMFATACESYFFFPAPQFDVEYSASGAFVNWETPHVSPLALGKAGARLYAVNTPAARLEIFDVTGDAPAFVGSVPVGLDPVSVRPRTESEVWVVNHVSDSVSIVDTNQMVVVRTLHPGDEPADVVFAGGRAFVTCSQLNSIAVYDLADLAAEPRMLLIEGEDPRALAVSPDGATVYAAIFQSGNHTTLVPWEMVSDKSGPYQGINPPPNAGVAFEPALNPDLPPPPP
;
A
#
# COMPACT_ATOMS: atom_id res chain seq x y z
N MET A 1 65.84 19.21 -13.25
CA MET A 1 65.70 19.69 -11.85
C MET A 1 64.29 19.42 -11.41
N ALA A 2 64.15 18.49 -10.46
CA ALA A 2 62.89 18.12 -9.84
C ALA A 2 62.61 19.07 -8.66
N SER A 3 61.34 19.39 -8.42
CA SER A 3 60.86 19.76 -7.10
C SER A 3 59.47 19.14 -6.90
N ALA A 4 59.40 18.28 -5.90
CA ALA A 4 58.24 17.50 -5.51
C ALA A 4 57.60 18.06 -4.22
N PHE A 5 56.40 17.53 -3.94
CA PHE A 5 55.64 17.46 -2.68
C PHE A 5 54.60 18.56 -2.34
N PRO A 6 53.51 18.23 -1.60
CA PRO A 6 53.00 16.90 -1.20
C PRO A 6 51.50 16.66 -1.47
N ILE A 7 51.16 15.37 -1.49
CA ILE A 7 49.82 14.76 -1.48
C ILE A 7 49.23 14.88 -0.07
N ALA A 8 48.02 15.42 0.06
CA ALA A 8 47.28 15.48 1.31
C ALA A 8 46.22 14.37 1.40
N GLY A 9 46.46 13.43 2.32
CA GLY A 9 45.47 12.86 3.24
C GLY A 9 44.16 12.28 2.70
N ARG A 10 44.18 11.00 2.32
CA ARG A 10 43.00 10.14 2.20
C ARG A 10 42.40 9.94 3.61
N ARG A 11 41.25 10.56 3.92
CA ARG A 11 40.48 10.20 5.12
C ARG A 11 39.84 8.83 4.89
N GLN A 12 40.29 7.84 5.67
CA GLN A 12 39.57 6.60 5.90
C GLN A 12 38.30 6.94 6.70
N THR A 13 37.14 6.87 6.06
CA THR A 13 35.88 6.72 6.77
C THR A 13 35.66 5.22 6.99
N THR A 14 35.67 4.81 8.25
CA THR A 14 35.37 3.47 8.71
C THR A 14 33.92 3.12 8.38
N GLU A 15 33.72 2.10 7.54
CA GLU A 15 32.43 1.44 7.34
C GLU A 15 31.97 0.74 8.63
N PRO A 16 30.69 0.81 9.02
CA PRO A 16 30.13 -0.13 9.97
C PRO A 16 29.84 -1.47 9.28
N ALA A 17 30.54 -2.52 9.73
CA ALA A 17 30.35 -3.89 9.26
C ALA A 17 28.95 -4.43 9.64
N TYR A 18 28.21 -4.88 8.63
CA TYR A 18 26.99 -5.66 8.77
C TYR A 18 27.32 -7.05 9.36
N GLY A 19 26.82 -7.33 10.57
CA GLY A 19 26.95 -8.63 11.22
C GLY A 19 25.81 -9.58 10.85
N ILE A 20 26.07 -10.52 9.94
CA ILE A 20 25.20 -11.66 9.64
C ILE A 20 25.38 -12.72 10.74
N VAL A 21 24.38 -12.93 11.60
CA VAL A 21 24.35 -14.07 12.53
C VAL A 21 23.61 -15.24 11.89
N SER A 22 24.39 -16.15 11.32
CA SER A 22 23.95 -17.48 10.91
C SER A 22 23.98 -18.43 12.11
N ARG A 23 22.83 -18.96 12.54
CA ARG A 23 22.77 -20.15 13.42
C ARG A 23 22.11 -21.30 12.68
N ARG A 24 22.94 -22.26 12.25
CA ARG A 24 22.52 -23.61 11.86
C ARG A 24 22.79 -24.62 12.98
N ARG A 25 21.76 -25.42 13.25
CA ARG A 25 21.74 -26.83 13.69
C ARG A 25 22.19 -27.21 15.11
N GLY A 26 21.22 -27.77 15.84
CA GLY A 26 21.42 -28.83 16.83
C GLY A 26 20.19 -29.72 16.88
N ARG A 27 20.34 -31.00 16.51
CA ARG A 27 19.31 -32.06 16.53
C ARG A 27 19.32 -32.79 17.88
N VAL A 28 18.11 -33.13 18.34
CA VAL A 28 17.66 -34.37 18.99
C VAL A 28 18.37 -34.84 20.26
N PHE A 29 17.61 -34.92 21.36
CA PHE A 29 17.59 -36.10 22.24
C PHE A 29 16.17 -36.36 22.76
N SER A 30 15.93 -37.63 23.02
CA SER A 30 14.66 -38.32 23.16
C SER A 30 14.17 -38.49 24.61
N SER A 31 12.86 -38.76 24.71
CA SER A 31 12.23 -39.78 25.57
C SER A 31 11.64 -39.36 26.93
N LEU A 32 10.32 -39.59 27.02
CA LEU A 32 9.58 -40.36 28.03
C LEU A 32 8.67 -39.65 29.06
N HIS A 33 7.39 -40.03 28.94
CA HIS A 33 6.37 -40.33 29.96
C HIS A 33 5.35 -39.26 30.44
N GLY A 34 4.07 -39.68 30.36
CA GLY A 34 2.88 -39.15 31.05
C GLY A 34 2.11 -38.14 30.21
N GLY A 35 0.92 -38.37 29.64
CA GLY A 35 -0.18 -39.23 30.05
C GLY A 35 -1.30 -38.37 30.63
N MET A 36 -2.26 -37.93 29.81
CA MET A 36 -3.68 -37.81 30.21
C MET A 36 -4.59 -37.57 29.01
N GLU A 37 -5.52 -38.49 28.84
CA GLU A 37 -6.67 -38.42 27.93
C GLU A 37 -7.72 -37.42 28.44
N SER A 38 -8.46 -36.79 27.53
CA SER A 38 -9.93 -36.81 27.60
C SER A 38 -10.54 -36.44 26.25
N HIS A 39 -11.52 -37.25 25.87
CA HIS A 39 -12.22 -37.29 24.60
C HIS A 39 -13.35 -36.24 24.54
N VAL A 40 -13.59 -35.69 23.35
CA VAL A 40 -14.92 -35.15 22.98
C VAL A 40 -15.34 -35.83 21.66
N ARG A 41 -16.37 -36.69 21.74
CA ARG A 41 -17.01 -37.33 20.58
C ARG A 41 -18.20 -36.49 20.12
N MET A 42 -18.17 -36.09 18.85
CA MET A 42 -19.28 -35.50 18.11
C MET A 42 -20.23 -36.62 17.65
N GLN A 43 -21.54 -36.49 17.90
CA GLN A 43 -22.60 -37.35 17.33
C GLN A 43 -23.58 -36.44 16.57
N LEU A 44 -23.53 -36.50 15.25
CA LEU A 44 -24.53 -35.93 14.34
C LEU A 44 -25.51 -37.05 13.96
N ARG A 45 -26.79 -36.90 14.30
CA ARG A 45 -27.88 -37.75 13.79
C ARG A 45 -28.80 -36.94 12.87
N LYS A 46 -28.90 -37.43 11.63
CA LYS A 46 -29.88 -37.06 10.60
C LYS A 46 -31.30 -37.40 11.04
N TRP A 47 -32.29 -36.58 10.66
CA TRP A 47 -33.63 -37.06 10.30
C TRP A 47 -34.21 -36.23 9.14
N LEU A 48 -34.76 -36.95 8.17
CA LEU A 48 -35.45 -36.46 6.98
C LEU A 48 -36.94 -36.84 7.12
N VAL A 49 -37.82 -35.86 6.91
CA VAL A 49 -39.18 -35.87 6.32
C VAL A 49 -40.22 -36.91 6.79
N ALA A 50 -41.38 -36.42 7.22
CA ALA A 50 -42.70 -36.90 6.75
C ALA A 50 -43.80 -35.88 7.09
N GLY A 51 -44.40 -35.30 6.04
CA GLY A 51 -45.66 -34.55 6.15
C GLY A 51 -46.85 -35.52 6.15
N CYS A 52 -47.88 -35.20 6.94
CA CYS A 52 -49.20 -35.81 6.82
C CYS A 52 -50.26 -34.81 7.30
N SER A 53 -51.19 -34.46 6.42
CA SER A 53 -52.35 -33.61 6.70
C SER A 53 -53.53 -34.48 7.13
N VAL A 54 -54.19 -34.15 8.24
CA VAL A 54 -55.62 -34.44 8.46
C VAL A 54 -56.23 -33.30 9.27
N ALA A 55 -57.29 -32.71 8.73
CA ALA A 55 -58.13 -31.71 9.38
C ALA A 55 -59.20 -32.38 10.25
N ALA A 56 -59.49 -31.82 11.43
CA ALA A 56 -60.79 -31.93 12.09
C ALA A 56 -61.00 -30.76 13.07
N MET A 57 -62.10 -30.03 12.86
CA MET A 57 -62.66 -28.99 13.73
C MET A 57 -62.96 -29.53 15.13
N PHE A 58 -62.81 -28.71 16.18
CA PHE A 58 -63.84 -28.44 17.18
C PHE A 58 -63.43 -27.31 18.15
N ALA A 59 -64.41 -26.46 18.43
CA ALA A 59 -64.63 -25.74 19.69
C ALA A 59 -63.64 -24.64 20.12
N THR A 60 -64.11 -23.42 19.90
CA THR A 60 -64.01 -22.23 20.74
C THR A 60 -63.66 -22.51 22.20
N ALA A 61 -62.41 -22.24 22.57
CA ALA A 61 -62.03 -21.86 23.91
C ALA A 61 -61.21 -20.58 23.80
N CYS A 62 -61.80 -19.49 24.30
CA CYS A 62 -61.16 -18.19 24.44
C CYS A 62 -60.12 -18.31 25.55
N GLU A 63 -58.89 -18.68 25.20
CA GLU A 63 -57.73 -18.45 26.06
C GLU A 63 -57.04 -17.18 25.55
N SER A 64 -57.10 -16.15 26.38
CA SER A 64 -56.30 -14.94 26.27
C SER A 64 -54.81 -15.30 26.36
N TYR A 65 -54.22 -15.67 25.23
CA TYR A 65 -52.78 -15.66 25.06
C TYR A 65 -52.34 -14.20 25.04
N PHE A 66 -51.74 -13.76 26.14
CA PHE A 66 -50.90 -12.58 26.14
C PHE A 66 -49.81 -12.80 25.08
N PHE A 67 -49.92 -12.09 23.97
CA PHE A 67 -48.87 -11.99 22.97
C PHE A 67 -47.76 -11.15 23.63
N PHE A 68 -46.76 -11.82 24.22
CA PHE A 68 -45.52 -11.14 24.56
C PHE A 68 -44.84 -10.79 23.24
N PRO A 69 -44.66 -9.50 22.89
CA PRO A 69 -43.81 -9.17 21.77
C PRO A 69 -42.43 -9.77 22.04
N ALA A 70 -41.85 -10.42 21.04
CA ALA A 70 -40.45 -10.83 21.11
C ALA A 70 -39.62 -9.60 21.52
N PRO A 71 -38.66 -9.73 22.46
CA PRO A 71 -37.82 -8.61 22.84
C PRO A 71 -37.19 -8.06 21.55
N GLN A 72 -37.55 -6.83 21.21
CA GLN A 72 -36.83 -6.05 20.22
C GLN A 72 -35.50 -5.74 20.88
N PHE A 73 -34.47 -6.51 20.51
CA PHE A 73 -33.11 -6.14 20.82
C PHE A 73 -32.76 -4.99 19.87
N ASP A 74 -33.05 -3.78 20.32
CA ASP A 74 -32.49 -2.59 19.72
C ASP A 74 -30.98 -2.65 20.00
N VAL A 75 -30.23 -3.16 19.01
CA VAL A 75 -28.78 -3.06 19.02
C VAL A 75 -28.47 -1.61 18.73
N GLU A 76 -28.37 -0.79 19.79
CA GLU A 76 -27.76 0.52 19.71
C GLU A 76 -26.31 0.32 19.27
N TYR A 77 -26.04 0.61 18.00
CA TYR A 77 -24.68 0.73 17.49
C TYR A 77 -24.10 2.02 18.07
N SER A 78 -23.64 1.96 19.31
CA SER A 78 -22.76 2.98 19.85
C SER A 78 -21.50 2.96 18.99
N ALA A 79 -21.32 3.99 18.16
CA ALA A 79 -20.08 4.21 17.44
C ALA A 79 -18.96 4.32 18.49
N SER A 80 -18.27 3.21 18.74
CA SER A 80 -17.25 3.12 19.77
C SER A 80 -16.03 3.91 19.32
N GLY A 81 -15.96 5.17 19.76
CA GLY A 81 -14.78 6.03 19.71
C GLY A 81 -14.44 6.58 18.32
N ALA A 82 -14.10 7.87 18.26
CA ALA A 82 -13.34 8.40 17.15
C ALA A 82 -11.93 7.77 17.19
N PHE A 83 -11.73 6.67 16.47
CA PHE A 83 -10.41 6.09 16.31
C PHE A 83 -9.65 6.93 15.27
N VAL A 84 -8.50 7.48 15.66
CA VAL A 84 -7.54 8.04 14.70
C VAL A 84 -6.72 6.86 14.22
N ASN A 85 -7.02 6.37 13.03
CA ASN A 85 -6.18 5.40 12.37
C ASN A 85 -4.95 6.14 11.83
N TRP A 86 -3.77 5.72 12.26
CA TRP A 86 -2.51 6.11 11.61
C TRP A 86 -2.33 5.24 10.38
N GLU A 87 -3.06 5.55 9.30
CA GLU A 87 -2.94 4.87 8.02
C GLU A 87 -1.83 5.50 7.19
N THR A 88 -1.06 4.67 6.49
CA THR A 88 -0.10 5.17 5.51
C THR A 88 -0.87 5.91 4.41
N PRO A 89 -0.42 7.12 3.99
CA PRO A 89 -1.13 7.84 2.94
C PRO A 89 -1.15 7.01 1.65
N HIS A 90 -2.29 6.95 0.97
CA HIS A 90 -2.39 6.22 -0.29
C HIS A 90 -1.60 6.89 -1.40
N VAL A 91 -1.15 6.07 -2.37
CA VAL A 91 -0.49 6.57 -3.58
C VAL A 91 -1.38 6.37 -4.79
N SER A 92 -1.96 5.18 -4.95
CA SER A 92 -2.89 4.88 -6.04
C SER A 92 -3.93 3.86 -5.59
N PRO A 93 -4.87 4.28 -4.74
CA PRO A 93 -5.74 3.37 -4.01
C PRO A 93 -6.87 2.77 -4.85
N LEU A 94 -7.10 3.31 -6.05
CA LEU A 94 -8.17 2.92 -6.96
C LEU A 94 -7.61 2.77 -8.37
N ALA A 95 -8.04 1.73 -9.08
CA ALA A 95 -7.70 1.53 -10.47
C ALA A 95 -8.80 0.81 -11.24
N LEU A 96 -9.09 1.27 -12.46
CA LEU A 96 -9.94 0.52 -13.38
C LEU A 96 -9.13 -0.63 -14.01
N GLY A 97 -9.78 -1.76 -14.19
CA GLY A 97 -9.28 -2.83 -15.06
C GLY A 97 -9.15 -2.35 -16.49
N LYS A 98 -8.33 -3.04 -17.29
CA LYS A 98 -8.01 -2.63 -18.66
C LYS A 98 -9.24 -2.59 -19.58
N ALA A 99 -10.18 -3.53 -19.43
CA ALA A 99 -11.46 -3.48 -20.12
C ALA A 99 -12.46 -2.44 -19.56
N GLY A 100 -12.15 -1.77 -18.45
CA GLY A 100 -13.01 -0.75 -17.83
C GLY A 100 -14.24 -1.29 -17.07
N ALA A 101 -14.50 -2.60 -17.10
CA ALA A 101 -15.67 -3.21 -16.44
C ALA A 101 -15.49 -3.50 -14.94
N ARG A 102 -14.25 -3.43 -14.45
CA ARG A 102 -13.89 -3.71 -13.05
C ARG A 102 -13.21 -2.49 -12.44
N LEU A 103 -13.58 -2.17 -11.21
CA LEU A 103 -12.88 -1.21 -10.36
C LEU A 103 -12.24 -1.97 -9.20
N TYR A 104 -10.97 -1.70 -8.97
CA TYR A 104 -10.17 -2.27 -7.90
C TYR A 104 -9.88 -1.19 -6.87
N ALA A 105 -10.05 -1.52 -5.60
CA ALA A 105 -9.81 -0.60 -4.48
C ALA A 105 -8.98 -1.28 -3.39
N VAL A 106 -7.96 -0.59 -2.87
CA VAL A 106 -7.31 -1.04 -1.64
C VAL A 106 -8.16 -0.63 -0.44
N ASN A 107 -8.40 -1.60 0.45
CA ASN A 107 -9.00 -1.39 1.75
C ASN A 107 -7.92 -1.58 2.81
N THR A 108 -7.23 -0.48 3.06
CA THR A 108 -6.05 -0.37 3.92
C THR A 108 -6.26 -0.92 5.33
N PRO A 109 -7.28 -0.46 6.09
CA PRO A 109 -7.52 -0.98 7.44
C PRO A 109 -7.94 -2.45 7.48
N ALA A 110 -8.44 -3.01 6.37
CA ALA A 110 -8.86 -4.41 6.30
C ALA A 110 -7.82 -5.35 5.65
N ALA A 111 -6.66 -4.85 5.23
CA ALA A 111 -5.64 -5.61 4.50
C ALA A 111 -6.20 -6.36 3.27
N ARG A 112 -7.02 -5.66 2.47
CA ARG A 112 -7.80 -6.29 1.38
C ARG A 112 -7.74 -5.51 0.08
N LEU A 113 -7.85 -6.26 -1.02
CA LEU A 113 -8.23 -5.78 -2.33
C LEU A 113 -9.74 -6.00 -2.50
N GLU A 114 -10.48 -4.92 -2.69
CA GLU A 114 -11.90 -4.95 -3.00
C GLU A 114 -12.12 -4.79 -4.51
N ILE A 115 -13.06 -5.56 -5.05
CA ILE A 115 -13.34 -5.62 -6.49
C ILE A 115 -14.81 -5.30 -6.72
N PHE A 116 -15.07 -4.39 -7.66
CA PHE A 116 -16.41 -3.96 -8.04
C PHE A 116 -16.62 -4.09 -9.55
N ASP A 117 -17.84 -4.45 -9.94
CA ASP A 117 -18.34 -4.27 -11.30
C ASP A 117 -18.83 -2.82 -11.44
N VAL A 118 -18.43 -2.14 -12.51
CA VAL A 118 -18.78 -0.74 -12.77
C VAL A 118 -19.45 -0.56 -14.14
N THR A 119 -20.09 -1.61 -14.65
CA THR A 119 -20.80 -1.58 -15.94
C THR A 119 -22.23 -1.07 -15.83
N GLY A 120 -22.82 -1.11 -14.64
CA GLY A 120 -24.16 -0.60 -14.36
C GLY A 120 -24.17 0.86 -13.86
N ASP A 121 -25.34 1.31 -13.40
CA ASP A 121 -25.55 2.69 -12.92
C ASP A 121 -24.80 2.99 -11.60
N ALA A 122 -24.39 1.96 -10.86
CA ALA A 122 -23.62 2.07 -9.62
C ALA A 122 -22.62 0.91 -9.47
N PRO A 123 -21.51 1.11 -8.75
CA PRO A 123 -20.56 0.03 -8.46
C PRO A 123 -21.23 -1.12 -7.69
N ALA A 124 -21.16 -2.34 -8.23
CA ALA A 124 -21.64 -3.54 -7.58
C ALA A 124 -20.46 -4.36 -7.03
N PHE A 125 -20.48 -4.69 -5.74
CA PHE A 125 -19.41 -5.47 -5.12
C PHE A 125 -19.35 -6.88 -5.72
N VAL A 126 -18.16 -7.28 -6.17
CA VAL A 126 -17.88 -8.59 -6.77
C VAL A 126 -17.19 -9.51 -5.77
N GLY A 127 -16.22 -8.99 -5.01
CA GLY A 127 -15.53 -9.78 -4.01
C GLY A 127 -14.33 -9.09 -3.40
N SER A 128 -13.72 -9.78 -2.44
CA SER A 128 -12.61 -9.29 -1.62
C SER A 128 -11.51 -10.34 -1.55
N VAL A 129 -10.26 -9.92 -1.75
CA VAL A 129 -9.08 -10.79 -1.64
C VAL A 129 -8.20 -10.28 -0.50
N PRO A 130 -7.86 -11.11 0.50
CA PRO A 130 -6.89 -10.71 1.52
C PRO A 130 -5.49 -10.55 0.89
N VAL A 131 -4.81 -9.47 1.23
CA VAL A 131 -3.44 -9.14 0.76
C VAL A 131 -2.52 -8.91 1.95
N GLY A 132 -1.38 -8.23 1.75
CA GLY A 132 -0.49 -7.83 2.84
C GLY A 132 -1.07 -6.69 3.70
N LEU A 133 -0.31 -6.30 4.73
CA LEU A 133 -0.71 -5.23 5.64
C LEU A 133 -0.54 -3.86 5.01
N ASP A 134 -1.52 -2.99 5.27
CA ASP A 134 -1.53 -1.59 4.86
C ASP A 134 -1.36 -1.42 3.33
N PRO A 135 -2.26 -1.98 2.52
CA PRO A 135 -2.21 -1.79 1.07
C PRO A 135 -2.47 -0.33 0.70
N VAL A 136 -1.60 0.25 -0.12
CA VAL A 136 -1.60 1.71 -0.47
C VAL A 136 -1.70 1.99 -1.97
N SER A 137 -1.43 0.98 -2.80
CA SER A 137 -1.53 1.07 -4.25
C SER A 137 -2.08 -0.22 -4.87
N VAL A 138 -2.91 -0.06 -5.91
CA VAL A 138 -3.43 -1.16 -6.73
C VAL A 138 -3.26 -0.88 -8.21
N ARG A 139 -2.73 -1.86 -8.96
CA ARG A 139 -2.31 -1.71 -10.36
C ARG A 139 -2.64 -2.98 -11.17
N PRO A 140 -3.69 -2.94 -12.02
CA PRO A 140 -4.00 -4.02 -12.95
C PRO A 140 -2.92 -4.17 -14.02
N ARG A 141 -2.26 -5.34 -14.09
CA ARG A 141 -1.27 -5.66 -15.12
C ARG A 141 -1.92 -6.26 -16.36
N THR A 142 -2.90 -7.13 -16.17
CA THR A 142 -3.70 -7.78 -17.22
C THR A 142 -5.19 -7.74 -16.83
N GLU A 143 -6.07 -8.39 -17.60
CA GLU A 143 -7.51 -8.47 -17.24
C GLU A 143 -7.76 -9.29 -15.96
N SER A 144 -6.86 -10.22 -15.63
CA SER A 144 -7.04 -11.12 -14.49
C SER A 144 -5.93 -11.05 -13.45
N GLU A 145 -4.92 -10.20 -13.67
CA GLU A 145 -3.78 -10.08 -12.77
C GLU A 145 -3.65 -8.64 -12.27
N VAL A 146 -3.73 -8.49 -10.95
CA VAL A 146 -3.67 -7.21 -10.26
C VAL A 146 -2.56 -7.25 -9.22
N TRP A 147 -1.73 -6.21 -9.18
CA TRP A 147 -0.67 -6.07 -8.18
C TRP A 147 -1.12 -5.08 -7.12
N VAL A 148 -0.93 -5.45 -5.86
CA VAL A 148 -1.27 -4.64 -4.69
C VAL A 148 -0.01 -4.42 -3.87
N VAL A 149 0.33 -3.16 -3.64
CA VAL A 149 1.51 -2.77 -2.87
C VAL A 149 1.10 -2.60 -1.42
N ASN A 150 1.76 -3.34 -0.52
CA ASN A 150 1.47 -3.42 0.90
C ASN A 150 2.62 -2.78 1.69
N HIS A 151 2.38 -1.58 2.20
CA HIS A 151 3.43 -0.73 2.75
C HIS A 151 4.06 -1.33 4.02
N VAL A 152 3.25 -1.60 5.04
CA VAL A 152 3.73 -2.05 6.36
C VAL A 152 4.26 -3.48 6.37
N SER A 153 3.86 -4.30 5.39
CA SER A 153 4.32 -5.69 5.28
C SER A 153 5.46 -5.88 4.29
N ASP A 154 6.05 -4.80 3.78
CA ASP A 154 7.21 -4.82 2.89
C ASP A 154 7.03 -5.72 1.66
N SER A 155 5.82 -5.74 1.10
CA SER A 155 5.46 -6.74 0.10
C SER A 155 4.58 -6.20 -1.02
N VAL A 156 4.58 -6.95 -2.14
CA VAL A 156 3.62 -6.77 -3.23
C VAL A 156 2.86 -8.08 -3.43
N SER A 157 1.54 -8.04 -3.31
CA SER A 157 0.66 -9.17 -3.59
C SER A 157 0.24 -9.19 -5.06
N ILE A 158 0.48 -10.29 -5.75
CA ILE A 158 0.00 -10.53 -7.12
C ILE A 158 -1.26 -11.38 -7.01
N VAL A 159 -2.40 -10.80 -7.38
CA VAL A 159 -3.72 -11.38 -7.26
C VAL A 159 -4.21 -11.87 -8.62
N ASP A 160 -4.67 -13.12 -8.66
CA ASP A 160 -5.51 -13.63 -9.74
C ASP A 160 -6.97 -13.34 -9.41
N THR A 161 -7.61 -12.49 -10.22
CA THR A 161 -8.99 -12.03 -9.97
C THR A 161 -10.06 -12.98 -10.50
N ASN A 162 -9.69 -14.02 -11.28
CA ASN A 162 -10.61 -15.10 -11.62
C ASN A 162 -10.73 -16.10 -10.48
N GLN A 163 -9.59 -16.41 -9.86
CA GLN A 163 -9.51 -17.33 -8.73
C GLN A 163 -9.78 -16.65 -7.38
N MET A 164 -9.71 -15.31 -7.34
CA MET A 164 -9.88 -14.50 -6.13
C MET A 164 -8.86 -14.85 -5.05
N VAL A 165 -7.60 -15.06 -5.46
CA VAL A 165 -6.49 -15.43 -4.55
C VAL A 165 -5.20 -14.71 -4.91
N VAL A 166 -4.36 -14.51 -3.90
CA VAL A 166 -2.95 -14.12 -4.11
C VAL A 166 -2.19 -15.34 -4.65
N VAL A 167 -1.65 -15.23 -5.85
CA VAL A 167 -0.87 -16.30 -6.51
C VAL A 167 0.63 -16.17 -6.28
N ARG A 168 1.10 -14.98 -5.88
CA ARG A 168 2.50 -14.71 -5.55
C ARG A 168 2.62 -13.48 -4.65
N THR A 169 3.65 -13.49 -3.81
CA THR A 169 4.08 -12.32 -3.02
C THR A 169 5.53 -11.99 -3.37
N LEU A 170 5.82 -10.74 -3.70
CA LEU A 170 7.17 -10.21 -3.91
C LEU A 170 7.61 -9.42 -2.68
N HIS A 171 8.92 -9.32 -2.46
CA HIS A 171 9.54 -8.58 -1.36
C HIS A 171 10.54 -7.57 -1.95
N PRO A 172 10.07 -6.40 -2.42
CA PRO A 172 10.89 -5.41 -3.13
C PRO A 172 11.90 -4.70 -2.25
N GLY A 173 11.62 -4.60 -0.95
CA GLY A 173 12.34 -3.77 -0.01
C GLY A 173 11.40 -3.17 1.03
N ASP A 174 11.98 -2.39 1.93
CA ASP A 174 11.29 -1.75 3.05
C ASP A 174 10.30 -0.68 2.55
N GLU A 175 9.08 -0.73 3.08
CA GLU A 175 7.99 0.22 2.83
C GLU A 175 7.73 0.52 1.34
N PRO A 176 7.22 -0.45 0.55
CA PRO A 176 6.92 -0.18 -0.84
C PRO A 176 5.68 0.71 -0.98
N ALA A 177 5.71 1.63 -1.94
CA ALA A 177 4.69 2.70 -2.06
C ALA A 177 3.83 2.60 -3.33
N ASP A 178 4.42 2.26 -4.47
CA ASP A 178 3.71 2.11 -5.75
C ASP A 178 4.39 1.09 -6.67
N VAL A 179 3.67 0.63 -7.69
CA VAL A 179 4.21 -0.22 -8.76
C VAL A 179 3.73 0.25 -10.13
N VAL A 180 4.59 0.20 -11.15
CA VAL A 180 4.19 0.39 -12.55
C VAL A 180 4.89 -0.59 -13.48
N PHE A 181 4.37 -0.76 -14.69
CA PHE A 181 4.87 -1.71 -15.68
C PHE A 181 5.35 -0.98 -16.94
N ALA A 182 6.59 -1.24 -17.36
CA ALA A 182 7.18 -0.66 -18.57
C ALA A 182 8.24 -1.58 -19.18
N GLY A 183 8.23 -1.73 -20.51
CA GLY A 183 9.23 -2.52 -21.25
C GLY A 183 9.51 -3.92 -20.69
N GLY A 184 8.46 -4.69 -20.36
CA GLY A 184 8.59 -6.06 -19.83
C GLY A 184 9.03 -6.15 -18.36
N ARG A 185 9.08 -5.04 -17.63
CA ARG A 185 9.52 -4.98 -16.23
C ARG A 185 8.45 -4.37 -15.33
N ALA A 186 8.51 -4.72 -14.05
CA ALA A 186 7.79 -4.02 -13.00
C ALA A 186 8.77 -3.16 -12.19
N PHE A 187 8.37 -1.93 -11.89
CA PHE A 187 9.14 -0.96 -11.11
C PHE A 187 8.36 -0.70 -9.84
N VAL A 188 8.96 -0.98 -8.68
CA VAL A 188 8.35 -0.81 -7.36
C VAL A 188 9.16 0.21 -6.58
N THR A 189 8.54 1.29 -6.11
CA THR A 189 9.19 2.22 -5.18
C THR A 189 9.30 1.61 -3.80
N CYS A 190 10.46 1.78 -3.16
CA CYS A 190 10.72 1.41 -1.77
C CYS A 190 11.12 2.69 -1.03
N SER A 191 10.18 3.29 -0.29
CA SER A 191 10.32 4.63 0.30
C SER A 191 11.50 4.67 1.26
N GLN A 192 11.53 3.75 2.22
CA GLN A 192 12.50 3.76 3.32
C GLN A 192 13.91 3.34 2.87
N LEU A 193 14.01 2.63 1.74
CA LEU A 193 15.29 2.30 1.11
C LEU A 193 15.78 3.34 0.10
N ASN A 194 15.02 4.41 -0.14
CA ASN A 194 15.33 5.43 -1.15
C ASN A 194 15.69 4.80 -2.51
N SER A 195 14.89 3.82 -2.94
CA SER A 195 15.21 3.03 -4.11
C SER A 195 13.98 2.60 -4.91
N ILE A 196 14.24 2.11 -6.12
CA ILE A 196 13.25 1.46 -6.98
C ILE A 196 13.73 0.04 -7.25
N ALA A 197 12.96 -0.96 -6.82
CA ALA A 197 13.16 -2.35 -7.18
C ALA A 197 12.64 -2.61 -8.60
N VAL A 198 13.45 -3.22 -9.45
CA VAL A 198 13.10 -3.54 -10.84
C VAL A 198 13.08 -5.05 -11.04
N TYR A 199 11.89 -5.58 -11.29
CA TYR A 199 11.65 -6.99 -11.58
C TYR A 199 11.52 -7.24 -13.08
N ASP A 200 12.09 -8.35 -13.54
CA ASP A 200 11.77 -8.91 -14.87
C ASP A 200 10.45 -9.68 -14.79
N LEU A 201 9.46 -9.31 -15.61
CA LEU A 201 8.16 -10.01 -15.63
C LEU A 201 8.27 -11.43 -16.22
N ALA A 202 9.36 -11.74 -16.95
CA ALA A 202 9.62 -13.08 -17.45
C ALA A 202 10.18 -14.03 -16.37
N ASP A 203 10.80 -13.48 -15.32
CA ASP A 203 11.38 -14.25 -14.22
C ASP A 203 11.23 -13.53 -12.88
N LEU A 204 10.02 -13.60 -12.32
CA LEU A 204 9.69 -13.06 -11.00
C LEU A 204 10.31 -13.86 -9.82
N ALA A 205 11.13 -14.88 -10.08
CA ALA A 205 11.89 -15.58 -9.06
C ALA A 205 13.33 -15.05 -8.92
N ALA A 206 13.83 -14.32 -9.92
CA ALA A 206 15.12 -13.64 -9.84
C ALA A 206 15.08 -12.46 -8.86
N GLU A 207 16.24 -12.18 -8.25
CA GLU A 207 16.43 -10.99 -7.40
C GLU A 207 16.22 -9.72 -8.23
N PRO A 208 15.47 -8.72 -7.71
CA PRO A 208 15.26 -7.47 -8.43
C PRO A 208 16.56 -6.68 -8.54
N ARG A 209 16.69 -5.91 -9.63
CA ARG A 209 17.72 -4.89 -9.70
C ARG A 209 17.29 -3.68 -8.87
N MET A 210 18.09 -3.29 -7.89
CA MET A 210 17.84 -2.08 -7.11
C MET A 210 18.44 -0.85 -7.79
N LEU A 211 17.61 0.19 -7.98
CA LEU A 211 18.03 1.51 -8.43
C LEU A 211 17.99 2.47 -7.26
N LEU A 212 19.15 2.97 -6.84
CA LEU A 212 19.22 3.98 -5.80
C LEU A 212 18.74 5.33 -6.34
N ILE A 213 17.96 6.03 -5.53
CA ILE A 213 17.44 7.36 -5.83
C ILE A 213 18.19 8.37 -4.97
N GLU A 214 18.68 9.43 -5.62
CA GLU A 214 19.28 10.58 -4.93
C GLU A 214 18.16 11.49 -4.39
N GLY A 215 17.51 11.04 -3.32
CA GLY A 215 16.42 11.71 -2.63
C GLY A 215 15.80 10.77 -1.59
N GLU A 216 14.90 11.29 -0.78
CA GLU A 216 14.26 10.54 0.30
C GLU A 216 12.77 10.27 -0.01
N ASP A 217 12.29 9.10 0.39
CA ASP A 217 10.88 8.70 0.29
C ASP A 217 10.33 8.80 -1.17
N PRO A 218 10.86 8.02 -2.12
CA PRO A 218 10.24 7.87 -3.44
C PRO A 218 8.87 7.22 -3.31
N ARG A 219 7.84 7.87 -3.88
CA ARG A 219 6.44 7.45 -3.70
C ARG A 219 5.78 7.01 -5.00
N ALA A 220 5.20 7.96 -5.72
CA ALA A 220 4.38 7.68 -6.90
C ALA A 220 5.24 7.40 -8.13
N LEU A 221 4.77 6.46 -8.96
CA LEU A 221 5.35 6.19 -10.26
C LEU A 221 4.34 6.49 -11.38
N ALA A 222 4.84 6.93 -12.52
CA ALA A 222 4.04 7.11 -13.74
C ALA A 222 4.81 6.58 -14.95
N VAL A 223 4.09 6.10 -15.97
CA VAL A 223 4.67 5.57 -17.20
C VAL A 223 4.29 6.49 -18.36
N SER A 224 5.24 6.74 -19.26
CA SER A 224 4.98 7.47 -20.50
C SER A 224 3.98 6.71 -21.40
N PRO A 225 3.20 7.40 -22.26
CA PRO A 225 2.22 6.75 -23.13
C PRO A 225 2.77 5.68 -24.06
N ASP A 226 4.05 5.81 -24.46
CA ASP A 226 4.76 4.81 -25.29
C ASP A 226 5.26 3.59 -24.50
N GLY A 227 5.09 3.59 -23.17
CA GLY A 227 5.52 2.51 -22.29
C GLY A 227 7.03 2.39 -22.10
N ALA A 228 7.81 3.38 -22.56
CA ALA A 228 9.27 3.34 -22.58
C ALA A 228 9.94 3.99 -21.36
N THR A 229 9.28 4.97 -20.75
CA THR A 229 9.84 5.80 -19.67
C THR A 229 9.02 5.67 -18.40
N VAL A 230 9.70 5.56 -17.26
CA VAL A 230 9.09 5.61 -15.92
C VAL A 230 9.56 6.88 -15.23
N TYR A 231 8.60 7.65 -14.73
CA TYR A 231 8.82 8.83 -13.89
C TYR A 231 8.58 8.46 -12.43
N ALA A 232 9.43 8.95 -11.53
CA ALA A 232 9.28 8.77 -10.09
C ALA A 232 9.10 10.13 -9.41
N ALA A 233 8.08 10.24 -8.57
CA ALA A 233 7.89 11.37 -7.68
C ALA A 233 8.58 11.07 -6.35
N ILE A 234 9.47 11.96 -5.93
CA ILE A 234 10.28 11.81 -4.71
C ILE A 234 9.79 12.84 -3.70
N PHE A 235 9.25 12.38 -2.57
CA PHE A 235 8.60 13.26 -1.60
C PHE A 235 9.60 14.23 -0.96
N GLN A 236 10.76 13.72 -0.58
CA GLN A 236 11.88 14.48 -0.03
C GLN A 236 13.03 14.48 -1.04
N SER A 237 12.75 14.99 -2.24
CA SER A 237 13.62 14.87 -3.43
C SER A 237 15.07 15.33 -3.25
N GLY A 238 15.38 16.16 -2.25
CA GLY A 238 16.74 16.60 -2.00
C GLY A 238 17.39 17.23 -3.24
N ASN A 239 16.61 17.84 -4.15
CA ASN A 239 17.02 18.44 -5.44
C ASN A 239 17.96 19.66 -5.29
N HIS A 240 18.72 19.70 -4.20
CA HIS A 240 19.59 20.76 -3.72
C HIS A 240 18.85 22.10 -3.53
N THR A 241 17.52 22.10 -3.50
CA THR A 241 16.77 23.25 -3.01
C THR A 241 16.69 23.17 -1.50
N THR A 242 17.12 24.24 -0.83
CA THR A 242 17.01 24.37 0.62
C THR A 242 16.11 25.57 0.92
N LEU A 243 15.25 25.43 1.93
CA LEU A 243 14.52 26.57 2.46
C LEU A 243 15.49 27.38 3.31
N VAL A 244 15.96 28.50 2.77
CA VAL A 244 16.78 29.45 3.52
C VAL A 244 15.85 30.44 4.24
N PRO A 245 15.89 30.56 5.58
CA PRO A 245 15.22 31.62 6.33
C PRO A 245 15.42 32.99 5.70
N TRP A 246 14.37 33.82 5.72
CA TRP A 246 14.36 35.13 5.06
C TRP A 246 15.52 36.04 5.50
N GLU A 247 16.01 35.87 6.73
CA GLU A 247 17.16 36.61 7.28
C GLU A 247 18.51 36.17 6.70
N MET A 248 18.63 34.92 6.23
CA MET A 248 19.83 34.40 5.58
C MET A 248 19.91 34.73 4.08
N VAL A 249 18.83 35.24 3.47
CA VAL A 249 18.80 35.75 2.07
C VAL A 249 18.97 37.29 2.03
N SER A 250 19.60 37.87 3.05
CA SER A 250 19.88 39.31 3.14
C SER A 250 21.36 39.66 2.93
N ASP A 251 22.14 38.73 2.37
CA ASP A 251 23.55 38.95 2.03
C ASP A 251 23.71 40.06 0.97
N LYS A 252 24.42 41.12 1.33
CA LYS A 252 24.73 42.26 0.45
C LYS A 252 25.60 41.88 -0.76
N SER A 253 26.32 40.75 -0.69
CA SER A 253 27.09 40.21 -1.81
C SER A 253 26.25 39.41 -2.80
N GLY A 254 24.98 39.12 -2.46
CA GLY A 254 24.03 38.47 -3.34
C GLY A 254 23.54 39.36 -4.49
N PRO A 255 22.90 38.79 -5.53
CA PRO A 255 22.48 39.49 -6.74
C PRO A 255 21.49 40.64 -6.50
N TYR A 256 20.78 40.62 -5.36
CA TYR A 256 19.84 41.66 -4.95
C TYR A 256 20.33 42.49 -3.76
N GLN A 257 21.64 42.43 -3.47
CA GLN A 257 22.28 43.24 -2.42
C GLN A 257 21.60 43.15 -1.05
N GLY A 258 21.08 41.97 -0.71
CA GLY A 258 20.39 41.71 0.54
C GLY A 258 18.96 42.24 0.64
N ILE A 259 18.38 42.70 -0.48
CA ILE A 259 16.98 43.11 -0.56
C ILE A 259 16.09 41.87 -0.62
N ASN A 260 15.23 41.72 0.38
CA ASN A 260 14.27 40.64 0.52
C ASN A 260 12.85 41.21 0.75
N PRO A 261 11.80 40.79 0.00
CA PRO A 261 11.84 39.89 -1.15
C PRO A 261 12.74 40.43 -2.27
N PRO A 262 13.45 39.56 -3.02
CA PRO A 262 14.12 40.00 -4.24
C PRO A 262 13.07 40.73 -5.11
N PRO A 263 13.40 41.89 -5.69
CA PRO A 263 12.42 42.68 -6.42
C PRO A 263 11.71 41.80 -7.46
N ASN A 264 10.42 41.55 -7.27
CA ASN A 264 9.55 40.86 -8.23
C ASN A 264 9.19 41.78 -9.42
N ALA A 265 10.12 42.64 -9.80
CA ALA A 265 9.92 43.74 -10.71
C ALA A 265 10.23 43.34 -12.16
N GLY A 266 9.73 42.20 -12.64
CA GLY A 266 9.89 41.87 -14.05
C GLY A 266 9.34 40.53 -14.53
N VAL A 267 9.06 40.50 -15.83
CA VAL A 267 8.73 39.34 -16.68
C VAL A 267 9.88 38.33 -16.84
N ALA A 268 10.93 38.41 -16.01
CA ALA A 268 12.19 37.70 -16.18
C ALA A 268 12.39 36.53 -15.19
N PHE A 269 11.34 36.14 -14.46
CA PHE A 269 11.39 34.92 -13.64
C PHE A 269 11.28 33.68 -14.54
N GLU A 270 11.99 32.60 -14.21
CA GLU A 270 11.76 31.29 -14.83
C GLU A 270 11.40 30.23 -13.77
N PRO A 271 10.18 29.68 -13.80
CA PRO A 271 9.08 30.10 -14.67
C PRO A 271 8.53 31.48 -14.27
N ALA A 272 8.09 32.25 -15.26
CA ALA A 272 7.45 33.54 -15.01
C ALA A 272 6.16 33.33 -14.22
N LEU A 273 5.84 34.25 -13.31
CA LEU A 273 4.54 34.26 -12.64
C LEU A 273 3.44 34.28 -13.71
N ASN A 274 2.47 33.36 -13.64
CA ASN A 274 1.33 33.40 -14.55
C ASN A 274 0.55 34.72 -14.30
N PRO A 275 0.48 35.64 -15.28
CA PRO A 275 -0.16 36.95 -15.11
C PRO A 275 -1.67 36.84 -14.84
N ASP A 276 -2.28 35.69 -15.10
CA ASP A 276 -3.72 35.46 -14.90
C ASP A 276 -4.08 35.05 -13.47
N LEU A 277 -3.09 34.91 -12.56
CA LEU A 277 -3.37 34.58 -11.16
C LEU A 277 -3.91 35.80 -10.38
N PRO A 278 -4.96 35.62 -9.55
CA PRO A 278 -5.47 36.69 -8.72
C PRO A 278 -4.43 37.12 -7.67
N PRO A 279 -4.51 38.36 -7.15
CA PRO A 279 -3.67 38.77 -6.03
C PRO A 279 -3.87 37.81 -4.84
N PRO A 280 -2.79 37.42 -4.14
CA PRO A 280 -2.89 36.52 -3.00
C PRO A 280 -3.78 37.15 -1.90
N PRO A 281 -4.57 36.35 -1.18
CA PRO A 281 -5.36 36.85 -0.05
C PRO A 281 -4.46 37.44 1.05
N PRO A 282 -4.98 38.39 1.85
CA PRO A 282 -4.23 39.07 2.92
C PRO A 282 -3.83 38.13 4.07
#